data_AF-A0A938RH21-F1
#
_entry.id   AF-A0A938RH21-F1
#
_cell.length_a   1.000
_cell.length_b   1.000
_cell.length_c   1.000
_cell.angle_alpha   90.00
_cell.angle_beta   90.00
_cell.angle_gamma   90.00
#
_symmetry.space_group_name_H-M   'P 1'
#
loop_
_entity.id
_entity.type
_entity.pdbx_description
1 polymer ?
#
loop_
_entity_poly.entity_id
_entity_poly.type
_entity_poly.pdbx_seq_one_letter_code
_entity_poly.pdbx_strand_id
1 'polypeptide(L)'
;VSGITAPVVILSPATTSEIDQIIKYNLTPSVSDLGFAREFQKRARKTGVQIPIHVEVDTGMGRGGTTREEAFHVISEIAALPNLTLEGIFTHFAESEILSYFNDLQWNEFGNLLEKLESHGLRIPIRHISNSGAILNYPKFHLDMVRPGIMSYGIYPSPETRDRGTLAPVMSFKTRVVLVKEFPEGYSIGYGRTFIARQPTRIATIPVGYGDGFGWLLGNQGDALIRGKRVPVVGRVSMDMCTLDVSRVPECLVGDEVVLMGEQNGQRITADEIAAKVHSISYEILCALGKRAPRVFINKGRADLVEPSLRRIFIPDEERSIARIDGIIRRCFQTRARNEELGDAIYYEMFETLFGKEDRQLELRSDFRYGIRVVEFVAGEVPDQLRNDYFKVTTRVEYTKAIRNPVFMIGCALDNEQLAAFFEDKRCEYRWLLNRGEALVPERDFRVNHVRIDRQDIPLIRTENTPRGYQVWCGSDDLKKKLNRQGRVEIEIETKKLKSNKLFSAHLVYPTRGMEISFHYEGTNIKNVRDVGFFAGKHPYPEVTREKGKSVTLKLDGRTWIFPTSGVTFVWDLQ
;
A
#
# COMPACT_ATOMS: atom_id res chain seq x y z
N VAL A 1 -7.72 -2.89 11.51
CA VAL A 1 -6.51 -2.93 10.61
C VAL A 1 -6.33 -4.34 10.05
N SER A 2 -6.10 -4.54 8.74
CA SER A 2 -5.90 -5.87 8.12
C SER A 2 -7.04 -6.88 8.40
N GLY A 3 -8.29 -6.42 8.44
CA GLY A 3 -9.46 -7.25 8.78
C GLY A 3 -9.65 -7.52 10.27
N ILE A 4 -8.71 -7.11 11.14
CA ILE A 4 -8.88 -7.19 12.60
C ILE A 4 -9.84 -6.09 13.03
N THR A 5 -10.95 -6.51 13.66
CA THR A 5 -12.02 -5.67 14.21
C THR A 5 -12.07 -5.70 15.74
N ALA A 6 -11.33 -6.60 16.40
CA ALA A 6 -11.20 -6.61 17.85
C ALA A 6 -10.53 -5.31 18.35
N PRO A 7 -10.84 -4.85 19.58
CA PRO A 7 -10.17 -3.70 20.19
C PRO A 7 -8.64 -3.85 20.22
N VAL A 8 -7.92 -2.76 19.95
CA VAL A 8 -6.46 -2.73 19.94
C VAL A 8 -5.98 -1.61 20.85
N VAL A 9 -5.36 -1.98 21.96
CA VAL A 9 -4.74 -1.04 22.91
C VAL A 9 -3.28 -0.83 22.55
N ILE A 10 -2.87 0.43 22.40
CA ILE A 10 -1.47 0.84 22.25
C ILE A 10 -0.89 0.99 23.66
N LEU A 11 0.03 0.11 24.04
CA LEU A 11 0.58 0.09 25.41
C LEU A 11 1.58 1.21 25.67
N SER A 12 2.35 1.63 24.66
CA SER A 12 3.31 2.73 24.81
C SER A 12 2.60 4.09 24.77
N PRO A 13 3.11 5.11 25.48
CA PRO A 13 2.68 6.48 25.29
C PRO A 13 2.77 6.88 23.81
N ALA A 14 1.68 7.40 23.26
CA ALA A 14 1.63 7.87 21.89
C ALA A 14 2.12 9.31 21.78
N THR A 15 2.69 9.65 20.62
CA THR A 15 3.08 11.02 20.30
C THR A 15 1.91 11.81 19.73
N THR A 16 1.98 13.14 19.80
CA THR A 16 0.91 14.03 19.29
C THR A 16 0.72 13.94 17.77
N SER A 17 1.75 13.54 17.02
CA SER A 17 1.67 13.30 15.57
C SER A 17 0.91 12.02 15.21
N GLU A 18 0.82 11.05 16.13
CA GLU A 18 0.13 9.77 15.91
C GLU A 18 -1.38 9.85 16.14
N ILE A 19 -1.86 10.93 16.78
CA ILE A 19 -3.27 11.11 17.16
C ILE A 19 -4.22 10.87 15.99
N ASP A 20 -3.97 11.50 14.84
CA ASP A 20 -4.89 11.40 13.70
C ASP A 20 -4.96 9.97 13.16
N GLN A 21 -3.87 9.20 13.26
CA GLN A 21 -3.85 7.78 12.88
C GLN A 21 -4.59 6.91 13.89
N ILE A 22 -4.42 7.18 15.18
CA ILE A 22 -5.14 6.48 16.27
C ILE A 22 -6.64 6.62 16.07
N ILE A 23 -7.10 7.84 15.81
CA ILE A 23 -8.51 8.15 15.50
C ILE A 23 -8.96 7.44 14.22
N LYS A 24 -8.21 7.59 13.12
CA LYS A 24 -8.53 7.00 11.81
C LYS A 24 -8.70 5.48 11.86
N TYR A 25 -7.89 4.80 12.67
CA TYR A 25 -7.88 3.33 12.76
C TYR A 25 -8.65 2.76 13.95
N ASN A 26 -9.35 3.60 14.73
CA ASN A 26 -10.11 3.22 15.92
C ASN A 26 -9.25 2.41 16.91
N LEU A 27 -8.08 2.96 17.26
CA LEU A 27 -7.16 2.39 18.24
C LEU A 27 -7.40 3.03 19.62
N THR A 28 -7.17 2.28 20.69
CA THR A 28 -7.28 2.75 22.08
C THR A 28 -5.88 3.11 22.60
N PRO A 29 -5.53 4.41 22.74
CA PRO A 29 -4.21 4.77 23.24
C PRO A 29 -4.07 4.60 24.75
N SER A 30 -2.86 4.29 25.19
CA SER A 30 -2.42 4.53 26.57
C SER A 30 -2.19 6.02 26.78
N VAL A 31 -2.71 6.57 27.87
CA VAL A 31 -2.57 7.97 28.29
C VAL A 31 -1.88 8.00 29.64
N SER A 32 -0.77 8.72 29.72
CA SER A 32 0.04 8.83 30.95
C SER A 32 0.12 10.26 31.49
N ASP A 33 -0.24 11.25 30.68
CA ASP A 33 -0.18 12.66 31.05
C ASP A 33 -1.39 13.45 30.50
N LEU A 34 -1.70 14.52 31.20
CA LEU A 34 -2.84 15.38 30.92
C LEU A 34 -2.65 16.25 29.66
N GLY A 35 -1.39 16.57 29.29
CA GLY A 35 -1.08 17.37 28.12
C GLY A 35 -1.46 16.63 26.83
N PHE A 36 -1.02 15.37 26.71
CA PHE A 36 -1.43 14.49 25.63
C PHE A 36 -2.94 14.28 25.61
N ALA A 37 -3.55 14.02 26.77
CA ALA A 37 -5.00 13.83 26.87
C ALA A 37 -5.79 15.04 26.31
N ARG A 38 -5.39 16.26 26.66
CA ARG A 38 -6.04 17.50 26.18
C ARG A 38 -5.85 17.72 24.68
N GLU A 39 -4.67 17.42 24.12
CA GLU A 39 -4.47 17.49 22.67
C GLU A 39 -5.28 16.41 21.93
N PHE A 40 -5.31 15.20 22.47
CA PHE A 40 -6.11 14.09 21.93
C PHE A 40 -7.60 14.43 21.90
N GLN A 41 -8.12 14.93 23.03
CA GLN A 41 -9.47 15.47 23.20
C GLN A 41 -9.79 16.54 22.13
N LYS A 42 -8.89 17.49 21.90
CA LYS A 42 -9.07 18.57 20.91
C LYS A 42 -9.20 18.04 19.48
N ARG A 43 -8.44 16.99 19.12
CA ARG A 43 -8.55 16.37 17.79
C ARG A 43 -9.78 15.48 17.68
N ALA A 44 -10.12 14.75 18.75
CA ALA A 44 -11.33 13.93 18.83
C ALA A 44 -12.63 14.75 18.70
N ARG A 45 -12.65 16.02 19.15
CA ARG A 45 -13.82 16.92 18.93
C ARG A 45 -14.28 16.97 17.48
N LYS A 46 -13.37 16.88 16.52
CA LYS A 46 -13.67 16.99 15.09
C LYS A 46 -14.37 15.76 14.52
N THR A 47 -14.36 14.62 15.22
CA THR A 47 -14.90 13.36 14.70
C THR A 47 -16.33 13.08 15.15
N GLY A 48 -16.84 13.81 16.15
CA GLY A 48 -18.21 13.63 16.67
C GLY A 48 -18.45 12.32 17.43
N VAL A 49 -17.41 11.51 17.67
CA VAL A 49 -17.47 10.25 18.42
C VAL A 49 -16.67 10.36 19.73
N GLN A 50 -17.06 9.59 20.75
CA GLN A 50 -16.21 9.41 21.92
C GLN A 50 -15.18 8.31 21.64
N ILE A 51 -13.92 8.56 22.00
CA ILE A 51 -12.82 7.65 21.72
C ILE A 51 -12.35 7.01 23.03
N PRO A 52 -12.29 5.67 23.11
CA PRO A 52 -11.81 5.00 24.31
C PRO A 52 -10.33 5.28 24.55
N ILE A 53 -9.95 5.42 25.81
CA ILE A 53 -8.56 5.52 26.27
C ILE A 53 -8.33 4.61 27.46
N HIS A 54 -7.09 4.17 27.63
CA HIS A 54 -6.63 3.50 28.84
C HIS A 54 -5.61 4.37 29.56
N VAL A 55 -5.74 4.57 30.86
CA VAL A 55 -4.72 5.30 31.64
C VAL A 55 -3.70 4.32 32.22
N GLU A 56 -2.42 4.55 31.93
CA GLU A 56 -1.32 3.84 32.58
C GLU A 56 -0.91 4.58 33.87
N VAL A 57 -0.73 3.83 34.94
CA VAL A 57 -0.24 4.32 36.24
C VAL A 57 1.07 3.63 36.55
N ASP A 58 2.08 4.39 36.93
CA ASP A 58 3.34 3.84 37.41
C ASP A 58 3.26 3.52 38.90
N THR A 59 3.26 2.22 39.21
CA THR A 59 3.26 1.70 40.59
C THR A 59 4.65 1.27 41.06
N GLY A 60 5.68 1.41 40.21
CA GLY A 60 7.04 0.98 40.52
C GLY A 60 7.84 0.43 39.35
N MET A 61 7.31 0.44 38.13
CA MET A 61 8.06 0.02 36.93
C MET A 61 9.06 1.08 36.48
N GLY A 62 8.77 2.37 36.71
CA GLY A 62 9.66 3.48 36.37
C GLY A 62 9.79 3.76 34.86
N ARG A 63 8.83 3.29 34.05
CA ARG A 63 8.94 3.33 32.57
C ARG A 63 7.95 4.29 31.90
N GLY A 64 6.73 4.33 32.39
CA GLY A 64 5.61 5.03 31.77
C GLY A 64 4.41 5.01 32.70
N GLY A 65 3.37 5.77 32.35
CA GLY A 65 2.24 6.02 33.23
C GLY A 65 2.38 7.29 34.06
N THR A 66 1.24 7.75 34.57
CA THR A 66 1.19 8.83 35.55
C THR A 66 1.76 8.33 36.88
N THR A 67 2.49 9.18 37.61
CA THR A 67 3.07 8.79 38.90
C THR A 67 1.96 8.50 39.90
N ARG A 68 2.19 7.59 40.85
CA ARG A 68 1.20 7.25 41.89
C ARG A 68 0.73 8.46 42.69
N GLU A 69 1.60 9.46 42.89
CA GLU A 69 1.29 10.68 43.63
C GLU A 69 0.28 11.57 42.89
N GLU A 70 0.39 11.64 41.56
CA GLU A 70 -0.47 12.48 40.70
C GLU A 70 -1.67 11.71 40.13
N ALA A 71 -1.64 10.37 40.15
CA ALA A 71 -2.55 9.51 39.42
C ALA A 71 -4.02 9.85 39.66
N PHE A 72 -4.42 10.00 40.92
CA PHE A 72 -5.80 10.33 41.27
C PHE A 72 -6.26 11.65 40.62
N HIS A 73 -5.42 12.69 40.68
CA HIS A 73 -5.73 14.00 40.12
C HIS A 73 -5.77 13.96 38.59
N VAL A 74 -4.74 13.38 37.96
CA VAL A 74 -4.64 13.27 36.49
C VAL A 74 -5.80 12.46 35.92
N ILE A 75 -6.14 11.32 36.53
CA ILE A 75 -7.26 10.49 36.09
C ILE A 75 -8.59 11.22 36.25
N SER A 76 -8.79 11.94 37.36
CA SER A 76 -10.01 12.73 37.59
C SER A 76 -10.18 13.83 36.53
N GLU A 77 -9.10 14.53 36.17
CA GLU A 77 -9.13 15.51 35.10
C GLU A 77 -9.39 14.88 33.73
N ILE A 78 -8.75 13.76 33.41
CA ILE A 78 -8.95 13.04 32.16
C ILE A 78 -10.40 12.55 32.03
N ALA A 79 -10.99 12.04 33.11
CA ALA A 79 -12.38 11.57 33.13
C ALA A 79 -13.40 12.70 32.83
N ALA A 80 -13.04 13.95 33.11
CA ALA A 80 -13.87 15.11 32.81
C ALA A 80 -13.72 15.63 31.36
N LEU A 81 -12.78 15.11 30.57
CA LEU A 81 -12.54 15.56 29.21
C LEU A 81 -13.63 15.05 28.25
N PRO A 82 -14.34 15.93 27.53
CA PRO A 82 -15.38 15.51 26.59
C PRO A 82 -14.74 14.82 25.37
N ASN A 83 -15.49 13.92 24.71
CA ASN A 83 -15.02 13.13 23.55
C ASN A 83 -14.00 12.03 23.86
N LEU A 84 -13.56 11.89 25.12
CA LEU A 84 -12.76 10.76 25.56
C LEU A 84 -13.62 9.88 26.48
N THR A 85 -13.52 8.57 26.33
CA THR A 85 -14.12 7.61 27.24
C THR A 85 -13.01 6.94 28.02
N LEU A 86 -12.98 7.14 29.34
CA LEU A 86 -12.06 6.45 30.23
C LEU A 86 -12.50 4.97 30.37
N GLU A 87 -12.09 4.16 29.39
CA GLU A 87 -12.49 2.75 29.24
C GLU A 87 -11.67 1.85 30.16
N GLY A 88 -10.36 2.13 30.29
CA GLY A 88 -9.47 1.28 31.04
C GLY A 88 -8.44 2.00 31.90
N ILE A 89 -7.91 1.26 32.87
CA ILE A 89 -6.81 1.67 33.73
C ILE A 89 -5.88 0.49 33.96
N PHE A 90 -4.58 0.74 33.94
CA PHE A 90 -3.60 -0.32 34.13
C PHE A 90 -2.30 0.13 34.74
N THR A 91 -1.57 -0.86 35.25
CA THR A 91 -0.16 -0.74 35.60
C THR A 91 0.60 -1.98 35.11
N HIS A 92 1.90 -2.05 35.38
CA HIS A 92 2.76 -3.15 34.99
C HIS A 92 3.66 -3.57 36.16
N PHE A 93 3.65 -4.88 36.47
CA PHE A 93 4.58 -5.43 37.44
C PHE A 93 6.02 -5.38 36.91
N ALA A 94 6.97 -5.08 37.78
CA ALA A 94 8.39 -5.00 37.45
C ALA A 94 9.09 -6.37 37.50
N GLU A 95 8.66 -7.26 38.39
CA GLU A 95 9.34 -8.56 38.63
C GLU A 95 8.34 -9.70 38.85
N SER A 96 7.25 -9.70 38.08
CA SER A 96 6.18 -10.70 38.13
C SER A 96 6.62 -12.15 37.87
N GLU A 97 7.83 -12.33 37.34
CA GLU A 97 8.51 -13.57 37.02
C GLU A 97 8.79 -14.41 38.27
N ILE A 98 8.91 -13.77 39.44
CA ILE A 98 9.13 -14.40 40.73
C ILE A 98 8.04 -13.96 41.73
N LEU A 99 7.91 -14.69 42.84
CA LEU A 99 7.12 -14.23 43.97
C LEU A 99 7.95 -13.25 44.80
N SER A 100 7.54 -11.98 44.86
CA SER A 100 8.25 -10.94 45.58
C SER A 100 7.34 -10.01 46.38
N TYR A 101 7.91 -9.43 47.44
CA TYR A 101 7.25 -8.40 48.25
C TYR A 101 6.99 -7.12 47.44
N PHE A 102 7.84 -6.78 46.46
CA PHE A 102 7.64 -5.59 45.64
C PHE A 102 6.40 -5.71 44.76
N ASN A 103 6.11 -6.89 44.20
CA ASN A 103 4.88 -7.12 43.46
C ASN A 103 3.64 -6.92 44.38
N ASP A 104 3.69 -7.37 45.63
CA ASP A 104 2.59 -7.12 46.58
C ASP A 104 2.43 -5.62 46.89
N LEU A 105 3.53 -4.86 46.97
CA LEU A 105 3.48 -3.40 47.09
C LEU A 105 2.82 -2.76 45.85
N GLN A 106 3.24 -3.14 44.65
CA GLN A 106 2.65 -2.62 43.41
C GLN A 106 1.14 -2.91 43.33
N TRP A 107 0.73 -4.11 43.76
CA TRP A 107 -0.68 -4.49 43.84
C TRP A 107 -1.45 -3.61 44.83
N ASN A 108 -0.93 -3.41 46.04
CA ASN A 108 -1.57 -2.59 47.07
C ASN A 108 -1.69 -1.12 46.63
N GLU A 109 -0.64 -0.55 46.03
CA GLU A 109 -0.68 0.82 45.47
C GLU A 109 -1.77 0.96 44.41
N PHE A 110 -1.85 0.00 43.47
CA PHE A 110 -2.88 0.02 42.43
C PHE A 110 -4.28 -0.16 43.02
N GLY A 111 -4.45 -1.11 43.94
CA GLY A 111 -5.72 -1.38 44.62
C GLY A 111 -6.23 -0.16 45.39
N ASN A 112 -5.38 0.47 46.19
CA ASN A 112 -5.70 1.69 46.94
C ASN A 112 -6.12 2.83 46.00
N LEU A 113 -5.46 3.01 44.86
CA LEU A 113 -5.86 4.00 43.86
C LEU A 113 -7.24 3.68 43.27
N LEU A 114 -7.52 2.41 42.94
CA LEU A 114 -8.81 2.00 42.41
C LEU A 114 -9.95 2.25 43.40
N GLU A 115 -9.77 1.90 44.67
CA GLU A 115 -10.74 2.17 45.75
C GLU A 115 -10.94 3.68 45.95
N LYS A 116 -9.86 4.46 45.88
CA LYS A 116 -9.91 5.92 45.97
C LYS A 116 -10.70 6.52 44.79
N LEU A 117 -10.51 6.05 43.56
CA LEU A 117 -11.28 6.51 42.40
C LEU A 117 -12.76 6.13 42.52
N GLU A 118 -13.06 4.89 42.92
CA GLU A 118 -14.43 4.40 43.05
C GLU A 118 -15.21 5.13 44.17
N SER A 119 -14.57 5.41 45.31
CA SER A 119 -15.18 6.21 46.39
C SER A 119 -15.51 7.65 46.00
N HIS A 120 -14.91 8.17 44.92
CA HIS A 120 -15.21 9.47 44.32
C HIS A 120 -16.13 9.36 43.10
N GLY A 121 -16.78 8.21 42.88
CA GLY A 121 -17.73 7.99 41.81
C GLY A 121 -17.10 7.70 40.44
N LEU A 122 -15.79 7.51 40.36
CA LEU A 122 -15.07 7.18 39.12
C LEU A 122 -14.79 5.68 39.04
N ARG A 123 -15.77 4.92 38.55
CA ARG A 123 -15.59 3.49 38.29
C ARG A 123 -15.12 3.25 36.86
N ILE A 124 -13.91 2.71 36.70
CA ILE A 124 -13.30 2.42 35.40
C ILE A 124 -13.59 0.95 35.01
N PRO A 125 -14.22 0.67 33.85
CA PRO A 125 -14.71 -0.68 33.53
C PRO A 125 -13.63 -1.75 33.33
N ILE A 126 -12.53 -1.42 32.66
CA ILE A 126 -11.49 -2.41 32.31
C ILE A 126 -10.22 -2.13 33.12
N ARG A 127 -10.07 -2.82 34.25
CA ARG A 127 -8.85 -2.77 35.06
C ARG A 127 -7.96 -3.95 34.70
N HIS A 128 -6.68 -3.71 34.50
CA HIS A 128 -5.75 -4.78 34.15
C HIS A 128 -4.34 -4.56 34.67
N ILE A 129 -3.73 -5.59 35.26
CA ILE A 129 -2.36 -5.51 35.80
C ILE A 129 -1.49 -6.67 35.31
N SER A 130 -2.04 -7.88 35.25
CA SER A 130 -1.29 -9.12 35.06
C SER A 130 -0.68 -9.25 33.65
N ASN A 131 0.65 -9.21 33.58
CA ASN A 131 1.43 -9.73 32.46
C ASN A 131 1.58 -11.27 32.58
N SER A 132 2.31 -11.93 31.68
CA SER A 132 2.44 -13.39 31.69
C SER A 132 2.94 -13.97 33.02
N GLY A 133 3.91 -13.32 33.68
CA GLY A 133 4.43 -13.75 34.99
C GLY A 133 3.32 -13.71 36.03
N ALA A 134 2.62 -12.58 36.13
CA ALA A 134 1.55 -12.42 37.10
C ALA A 134 0.31 -13.27 36.81
N ILE A 135 0.07 -13.63 35.55
CA ILE A 135 -1.00 -14.57 35.20
C ILE A 135 -0.77 -15.92 35.91
N LEU A 136 0.48 -16.41 35.91
CA LEU A 136 0.85 -17.69 36.50
C LEU A 136 1.14 -17.58 38.01
N ASN A 137 1.81 -16.51 38.44
CA ASN A 137 2.27 -16.36 39.82
C ASN A 137 1.22 -15.80 40.77
N TYR A 138 0.32 -14.95 40.27
CA TYR A 138 -0.63 -14.20 41.08
C TYR A 138 -2.08 -14.30 40.55
N PRO A 139 -2.72 -15.49 40.56
CA PRO A 139 -4.11 -15.65 40.13
C PRO A 139 -5.11 -14.72 40.84
N LYS A 140 -4.82 -14.34 42.09
CA LYS A 140 -5.65 -13.43 42.89
C LYS A 140 -5.60 -11.98 42.42
N PHE A 141 -4.60 -11.59 41.62
CA PHE A 141 -4.44 -10.22 41.10
C PHE A 141 -5.06 -10.05 39.72
N HIS A 142 -5.79 -11.05 39.22
CA HIS A 142 -6.52 -10.94 37.96
C HIS A 142 -7.70 -10.00 38.17
N LEU A 143 -7.78 -8.99 37.32
CA LEU A 143 -8.87 -8.01 37.29
C LEU A 143 -9.76 -8.32 36.07
N ASP A 144 -10.34 -7.29 35.45
CA ASP A 144 -11.30 -7.46 34.35
C ASP A 144 -10.61 -7.96 33.06
N MET A 145 -9.30 -7.72 32.91
CA MET A 145 -8.50 -8.20 31.79
C MET A 145 -7.06 -8.56 32.21
N VAL A 146 -6.48 -9.56 31.53
CA VAL A 146 -5.06 -9.96 31.67
C VAL A 146 -4.33 -9.82 30.33
N ARG A 147 -3.00 -9.70 30.35
CA ARG A 147 -2.17 -9.40 29.16
C ARG A 147 -1.12 -10.50 28.90
N PRO A 148 -1.51 -11.67 28.36
CA PRO A 148 -0.57 -12.75 28.07
C PRO A 148 0.30 -12.39 26.85
N GLY A 149 1.58 -12.17 27.11
CA GLY A 149 2.61 -11.92 26.09
C GLY A 149 3.35 -13.20 25.74
N ILE A 150 4.51 -13.41 26.38
CA ILE A 150 5.40 -14.57 26.13
C ILE A 150 4.71 -15.92 26.30
N MET A 151 3.77 -16.03 27.25
CA MET A 151 3.06 -17.29 27.48
C MET A 151 2.16 -17.69 26.30
N SER A 152 1.69 -16.71 25.52
CA SER A 152 0.94 -16.95 24.27
C SER A 152 1.80 -17.60 23.19
N TYR A 153 3.13 -17.51 23.31
CA TYR A 153 4.10 -18.20 22.46
C TYR A 153 4.54 -19.55 23.03
N GLY A 154 3.92 -19.99 24.13
CA GLY A 154 4.20 -21.27 24.77
C GLY A 154 5.48 -21.28 25.61
N ILE A 155 5.95 -20.12 26.04
CA ILE A 155 7.19 -19.96 26.82
C ILE A 155 6.85 -19.45 28.20
N TYR A 156 7.43 -20.10 29.22
CA TYR A 156 7.27 -19.70 30.61
C TYR A 156 8.08 -18.43 30.88
N PRO A 157 7.52 -17.43 31.58
CA PRO A 157 8.24 -16.19 31.92
C PRO A 157 9.50 -16.41 32.76
N SER A 158 9.52 -17.45 33.59
CA SER A 158 10.65 -17.82 34.44
C SER A 158 10.66 -19.32 34.76
N PRO A 159 11.79 -19.87 35.24
CA PRO A 159 11.84 -21.25 35.74
C PRO A 159 10.81 -21.55 36.85
N GLU A 160 10.51 -20.59 37.72
CA GLU A 160 9.56 -20.73 38.85
C GLU A 160 8.09 -20.84 38.43
N THR A 161 7.79 -20.57 37.16
CA THR A 161 6.43 -20.61 36.60
C THR A 161 6.13 -21.91 35.83
N ARG A 162 7.12 -22.80 35.69
CA ARG A 162 7.04 -23.99 34.81
C ARG A 162 6.02 -25.03 35.25
N ASP A 163 5.72 -25.11 36.54
CA ASP A 163 4.76 -26.02 37.15
C ASP A 163 3.36 -25.40 37.30
N ARG A 164 3.20 -24.12 36.96
CA ARG A 164 1.96 -23.35 37.17
C ARG A 164 0.99 -23.36 35.98
N GLY A 165 1.33 -24.10 34.93
CA GLY A 165 0.50 -24.24 33.74
C GLY A 165 1.14 -25.18 32.73
N THR A 166 0.42 -25.51 31.67
CA THR A 166 0.97 -26.26 30.53
C THR A 166 1.05 -25.35 29.32
N LEU A 167 2.26 -24.92 28.97
CA LEU A 167 2.55 -24.10 27.80
C LEU A 167 3.23 -24.95 26.71
N ALA A 168 2.77 -24.77 25.46
CA ALA A 168 3.28 -25.49 24.31
C ALA A 168 3.97 -24.51 23.34
N PRO A 169 5.31 -24.57 23.17
CA PRO A 169 6.02 -23.69 22.24
C PRO A 169 5.43 -23.74 20.82
N VAL A 170 5.14 -22.57 20.25
CA VAL A 170 4.44 -22.46 18.95
C VAL A 170 5.34 -22.10 17.77
N MET A 171 6.65 -21.93 18.01
CA MET A 171 7.61 -21.47 17.01
C MET A 171 8.79 -22.43 16.88
N SER A 172 9.20 -22.71 15.64
CA SER A 172 10.47 -23.36 15.32
C SER A 172 11.22 -22.53 14.28
N PHE A 173 12.54 -22.41 14.43
CA PHE A 173 13.42 -21.78 13.47
C PHE A 173 14.30 -22.85 12.80
N LYS A 174 14.15 -22.97 11.48
CA LYS A 174 14.73 -24.06 10.69
C LYS A 174 15.40 -23.53 9.43
N THR A 175 16.38 -24.28 8.95
CA THR A 175 17.05 -24.05 7.66
C THR A 175 17.49 -25.37 7.04
N ARG A 176 18.31 -25.33 6.00
CA ARG A 176 18.90 -26.50 5.36
C ARG A 176 20.41 -26.36 5.21
N VAL A 177 21.09 -27.50 5.20
CA VAL A 177 22.51 -27.55 4.82
C VAL A 177 22.66 -27.17 3.35
N VAL A 178 23.55 -26.22 3.04
CA VAL A 178 23.84 -25.81 1.64
C VAL A 178 25.19 -26.30 1.14
N LEU A 179 26.10 -26.65 2.05
CA LEU A 179 27.42 -27.14 1.71
C LEU A 179 27.93 -28.04 2.83
N VAL A 180 28.63 -29.11 2.47
CA VAL A 180 29.40 -29.93 3.42
C VAL A 180 30.82 -30.06 2.89
N LYS A 181 31.81 -29.84 3.76
CA LYS A 181 33.23 -29.97 3.43
C LYS A 181 33.99 -30.65 4.56
N GLU A 182 35.05 -31.35 4.20
CA GLU A 182 36.02 -31.89 5.15
C GLU A 182 37.23 -30.97 5.20
N PHE A 183 37.73 -30.73 6.40
CA PHE A 183 38.91 -29.92 6.67
C PHE A 183 39.91 -30.74 7.47
N PRO A 184 41.21 -30.73 7.11
CA PRO A 184 42.21 -31.42 7.91
C PRO A 184 42.47 -30.64 9.21
N GLU A 185 43.20 -31.28 10.13
CA GLU A 185 43.67 -30.64 11.36
C GLU A 185 44.45 -29.33 11.05
N GLY A 186 44.28 -28.33 11.91
CA GLY A 186 44.93 -27.03 11.81
C GLY A 186 44.19 -25.98 10.96
N TYR A 187 43.16 -26.37 10.21
CA TYR A 187 42.37 -25.41 9.41
C TYR A 187 41.47 -24.53 10.28
N SER A 188 41.40 -23.24 9.94
CA SER A 188 40.55 -22.28 10.63
C SER A 188 39.19 -22.11 9.95
N ILE A 189 38.13 -21.96 10.74
CA ILE A 189 36.76 -21.76 10.25
C ILE A 189 36.23 -20.37 10.65
N GLY A 190 35.68 -19.64 9.69
CA GLY A 190 34.98 -18.37 9.89
C GLY A 190 35.87 -17.16 10.21
N TYR A 191 35.23 -16.01 10.42
CA TYR A 191 35.92 -14.74 10.68
C TYR A 191 36.75 -14.77 11.96
N GLY A 192 37.89 -14.07 11.92
CA GLY A 192 38.82 -13.95 13.05
C GLY A 192 39.51 -15.25 13.44
N ARG A 193 39.30 -16.34 12.69
CA ARG A 193 39.90 -17.66 12.93
C ARG A 193 39.68 -18.16 14.37
N THR A 194 38.49 -17.85 14.91
CA THR A 194 38.12 -18.17 16.31
C THR A 194 37.94 -19.66 16.57
N PHE A 195 37.79 -20.46 15.52
CA PHE A 195 37.79 -21.91 15.58
C PHE A 195 38.93 -22.46 14.71
N ILE A 196 39.73 -23.34 15.30
CA ILE A 196 40.79 -24.11 14.63
C ILE A 196 40.47 -25.60 14.82
N ALA A 197 40.36 -26.34 13.72
CA ALA A 197 40.12 -27.78 13.75
C ALA A 197 41.29 -28.49 14.45
N ARG A 198 41.03 -29.22 15.52
CA ARG A 198 42.05 -29.98 16.28
C ARG A 198 42.24 -31.42 15.79
N GLN A 199 41.45 -31.82 14.79
CA GLN A 199 41.45 -33.12 14.13
C GLN A 199 40.74 -32.95 12.78
N PRO A 200 40.81 -33.92 11.85
CA PRO A 200 39.97 -33.91 10.66
C PRO A 200 38.50 -33.68 11.03
N THR A 201 37.91 -32.61 10.50
CA THR A 201 36.60 -32.11 10.91
C THR A 201 35.70 -31.91 9.70
N ARG A 202 34.47 -32.40 9.79
CA ARG A 202 33.44 -32.25 8.77
C ARG A 202 32.53 -31.08 9.12
N ILE A 203 32.47 -30.09 8.26
CA ILE A 203 31.75 -28.83 8.47
C ILE A 203 30.59 -28.73 7.50
N ALA A 204 29.40 -28.47 8.04
CA ALA A 204 28.22 -28.06 7.27
C ALA A 204 28.07 -26.53 7.31
N THR A 205 27.81 -25.91 6.16
CA THR A 205 27.41 -24.50 6.08
C THR A 205 25.89 -24.41 5.93
N ILE A 206 25.28 -23.49 6.66
CA ILE A 206 23.86 -23.16 6.57
C ILE A 206 23.66 -21.69 6.18
N PRO A 207 22.62 -21.35 5.39
CA PRO A 207 22.34 -20.01 4.89
C PRO A 207 21.52 -19.21 5.91
N VAL A 208 22.03 -19.12 7.14
CA VAL A 208 21.45 -18.33 8.22
C VAL A 208 22.56 -17.63 8.98
N GLY A 209 22.37 -16.34 9.24
CA GLY A 209 23.26 -15.54 10.08
C GLY A 209 22.53 -14.53 10.95
N TYR A 210 23.29 -13.56 11.48
CA TYR A 210 22.73 -12.53 12.36
C TYR A 210 21.78 -11.58 11.64
N GLY A 211 21.88 -11.44 10.32
CA GLY A 211 20.93 -10.69 9.50
C GLY A 211 19.53 -11.33 9.48
N ASP A 212 19.44 -12.63 9.75
CA ASP A 212 18.19 -13.39 9.82
C ASP A 212 17.68 -13.55 11.26
N GLY A 213 18.45 -13.06 12.25
CA GLY A 213 18.13 -13.13 13.68
C GLY A 213 18.88 -14.20 14.46
N PHE A 214 19.77 -14.97 13.82
CA PHE A 214 20.61 -15.93 14.53
C PHE A 214 21.81 -15.21 15.14
N GLY A 215 21.72 -14.90 16.45
CA GLY A 215 22.60 -13.96 17.14
C GLY A 215 24.09 -14.20 16.93
N TRP A 216 24.84 -13.12 16.70
CA TRP A 216 26.30 -13.17 16.50
C TRP A 216 27.04 -13.82 17.68
N LEU A 217 26.55 -13.59 18.91
CA LEU A 217 27.09 -14.16 20.15
C LEU A 217 27.01 -15.69 20.22
N LEU A 218 26.22 -16.34 19.36
CA LEU A 218 26.15 -17.80 19.28
C LEU A 218 27.37 -18.42 18.58
N GLY A 219 28.31 -17.63 18.05
CA GLY A 219 29.56 -18.15 17.51
C GLY A 219 30.34 -18.96 18.57
N ASN A 220 30.67 -20.21 18.26
CA ASN A 220 31.32 -21.18 19.16
C ASN A 220 30.52 -21.56 20.44
N GLN A 221 29.26 -21.15 20.56
CA GLN A 221 28.44 -21.43 21.76
C GLN A 221 27.06 -21.99 21.41
N GLY A 222 26.53 -21.62 20.25
CA GLY A 222 25.25 -22.10 19.74
C GLY A 222 25.29 -23.57 19.35
N ASP A 223 24.10 -24.16 19.27
CA ASP A 223 23.90 -25.51 18.76
C ASP A 223 22.83 -25.50 17.65
N ALA A 224 22.81 -26.58 16.88
CA ALA A 224 21.72 -26.92 15.98
C ALA A 224 21.38 -28.41 16.12
N LEU A 225 20.20 -28.81 15.65
CA LEU A 225 19.83 -30.22 15.48
C LEU A 225 19.85 -30.59 14.00
N ILE A 226 20.53 -31.69 13.67
CA ILE A 226 20.52 -32.31 12.34
C ILE A 226 20.25 -33.79 12.52
N ARG A 227 19.22 -34.31 11.85
CA ARG A 227 18.77 -35.72 11.96
C ARG A 227 18.54 -36.19 13.41
N GLY A 228 18.13 -35.27 14.29
CA GLY A 228 17.92 -35.57 15.71
C GLY A 228 19.18 -35.60 16.55
N LYS A 229 20.34 -35.19 16.00
CA LYS A 229 21.61 -35.09 16.73
C LYS A 229 21.97 -33.63 16.90
N ARG A 230 22.41 -33.27 18.12
CA ARG A 230 22.89 -31.93 18.45
C ARG A 230 24.31 -31.73 17.95
N VAL A 231 24.54 -30.65 17.21
CA VAL A 231 25.83 -30.28 16.61
C VAL A 231 26.17 -28.83 16.97
N PRO A 232 27.44 -28.51 17.30
CA PRO A 232 27.81 -27.16 17.71
C PRO A 232 28.02 -26.23 16.53
N VAL A 233 27.70 -24.95 16.73
CA VAL A 233 28.12 -23.84 15.85
C VAL A 233 29.61 -23.62 16.06
N VAL A 234 30.38 -23.59 14.97
CA VAL A 234 31.83 -23.38 15.01
C VAL A 234 32.24 -22.20 14.15
N GLY A 235 33.17 -21.39 14.66
CA GLY A 235 33.53 -20.09 14.10
C GLY A 235 32.50 -19.01 14.45
N ARG A 236 32.80 -17.78 13.99
CA ARG A 236 31.86 -16.65 14.15
C ARG A 236 30.67 -16.81 13.20
N VAL A 237 29.47 -16.53 13.71
CA VAL A 237 28.27 -16.35 12.89
C VAL A 237 28.47 -15.12 11.99
N SER A 238 28.26 -15.28 10.69
CA SER A 238 28.34 -14.18 9.70
C SER A 238 26.96 -13.56 9.48
N MET A 239 26.85 -12.56 8.58
CA MET A 239 25.57 -11.88 8.35
C MET A 239 24.50 -12.83 7.80
N ASP A 240 24.87 -13.70 6.87
CA ASP A 240 23.94 -14.52 6.10
C ASP A 240 24.21 -16.03 6.21
N MET A 241 25.30 -16.43 6.89
CA MET A 241 25.74 -17.81 6.96
C MET A 241 26.42 -18.12 8.30
N CYS A 242 26.35 -19.39 8.71
CA CYS A 242 27.19 -19.93 9.77
C CYS A 242 27.53 -21.40 9.49
N THR A 243 28.42 -21.94 10.31
CA THR A 243 29.01 -23.27 10.14
C THR A 243 28.79 -24.14 11.36
N LEU A 244 28.52 -25.42 11.12
CA LEU A 244 28.25 -26.43 12.13
C LEU A 244 29.27 -27.56 12.01
N ASP A 245 29.79 -28.05 13.14
CA ASP A 245 30.62 -29.25 13.15
C ASP A 245 29.72 -30.50 13.14
N VAL A 246 29.70 -31.16 11.99
CA VAL A 246 28.90 -32.37 11.73
C VAL A 246 29.76 -33.63 11.70
N SER A 247 30.97 -33.60 12.29
CA SER A 247 31.88 -34.75 12.32
C SER A 247 31.25 -35.97 13.01
N ARG A 248 30.35 -35.76 13.97
CA ARG A 248 29.60 -36.82 14.66
C ARG A 248 28.29 -37.24 13.96
N VAL A 249 28.03 -36.67 12.78
CA VAL A 249 26.86 -36.94 11.93
C VAL A 249 27.36 -37.19 10.50
N PRO A 250 28.08 -38.30 10.25
CA PRO A 250 28.63 -38.60 8.92
C PRO A 250 27.56 -38.68 7.83
N GLU A 251 26.33 -39.06 8.20
CA GLU A 251 25.16 -39.12 7.32
C GLU A 251 24.56 -37.74 6.96
N CYS A 252 25.08 -36.63 7.50
CA CYS A 252 24.61 -35.29 7.16
C CYS A 252 24.92 -34.96 5.69
N LEU A 253 23.93 -34.54 4.92
CA LEU A 253 24.04 -34.21 3.50
C LEU A 253 23.52 -32.80 3.19
N VAL A 254 23.91 -32.25 2.04
CA VAL A 254 23.30 -31.03 1.50
C VAL A 254 21.80 -31.25 1.33
N GLY A 255 20.99 -30.30 1.79
CA GLY A 255 19.53 -30.36 1.79
C GLY A 255 18.91 -30.85 3.11
N ASP A 256 19.68 -31.43 4.02
CA ASP A 256 19.17 -31.88 5.32
C ASP A 256 18.57 -30.74 6.13
N GLU A 257 17.45 -31.00 6.80
CA GLU A 257 16.81 -30.04 7.70
C GLU A 257 17.67 -29.81 8.95
N VAL A 258 17.91 -28.54 9.24
CA VAL A 258 18.60 -28.07 10.43
C VAL A 258 17.61 -27.30 11.30
N VAL A 259 17.48 -27.69 12.57
CA VAL A 259 16.65 -26.96 13.55
C VAL A 259 17.56 -26.14 14.47
N LEU A 260 17.43 -24.82 14.41
CA LEU A 260 18.18 -23.86 15.23
C LEU A 260 17.43 -23.53 16.54
N MET A 261 16.11 -23.62 16.51
CA MET A 261 15.22 -23.54 17.68
C MET A 261 13.98 -24.38 17.41
N GLY A 262 13.56 -25.23 18.35
CA GLY A 262 12.44 -26.15 18.20
C GLY A 262 12.86 -27.60 18.46
N GLU A 263 12.14 -28.55 17.87
CA GLU A 263 12.30 -29.99 18.12
C GLU A 263 12.58 -30.76 16.82
N GLN A 264 13.43 -31.79 16.92
CA GLN A 264 13.73 -32.74 15.86
C GLN A 264 14.03 -34.12 16.47
N ASN A 265 13.25 -35.15 16.10
CA ASN A 265 13.42 -36.55 16.53
C ASN A 265 13.64 -36.73 18.06
N GLY A 266 12.83 -36.05 18.88
CA GLY A 266 12.90 -36.13 20.34
C GLY A 266 14.01 -35.30 21.00
N GLN A 267 14.89 -34.66 20.23
CA GLN A 267 15.80 -33.63 20.73
C GLN A 267 15.20 -32.24 20.54
N ARG A 268 15.53 -31.31 21.45
CA ARG A 268 14.98 -29.95 21.45
C ARG A 268 16.06 -28.93 21.76
N ILE A 269 15.97 -27.76 21.11
CA ILE A 269 16.68 -26.52 21.46
C ILE A 269 15.60 -25.47 21.77
N THR A 270 15.55 -24.98 23.01
CA THR A 270 14.52 -24.00 23.44
C THR A 270 15.02 -22.56 23.34
N ALA A 271 14.10 -21.59 23.28
CA ALA A 271 14.45 -20.18 23.35
C ALA A 271 15.18 -19.84 24.68
N ASP A 272 14.74 -20.40 25.81
CA ASP A 272 15.39 -20.24 27.12
C ASP A 272 16.85 -20.72 27.09
N GLU A 273 17.10 -21.85 26.42
CA GLU A 273 18.45 -22.41 26.32
C GLU A 273 19.37 -21.54 25.46
N ILE A 274 18.86 -21.00 24.34
CA ILE A 274 19.61 -20.06 23.51
C ILE A 274 19.90 -18.78 24.29
N ALA A 275 18.89 -18.24 24.99
CA ALA A 275 19.00 -17.04 25.80
C ALA A 275 20.05 -17.19 26.91
N ALA A 276 20.08 -18.33 27.59
CA ALA A 276 21.05 -18.62 28.65
C ALA A 276 22.50 -18.60 28.13
N LYS A 277 22.75 -19.09 26.91
CA LYS A 277 24.09 -19.10 26.29
C LYS A 277 24.62 -17.71 25.95
N VAL A 278 23.73 -16.73 25.74
CA VAL A 278 24.11 -15.36 25.37
C VAL A 278 23.79 -14.35 26.47
N HIS A 279 23.48 -14.83 27.69
CA HIS A 279 23.13 -14.02 28.86
C HIS A 279 21.98 -13.02 28.58
N SER A 280 20.92 -13.51 27.93
CA SER A 280 19.73 -12.75 27.55
C SER A 280 18.44 -13.46 28.04
N ILE A 281 17.28 -13.04 27.53
CA ILE A 281 15.94 -13.57 27.80
C ILE A 281 15.29 -14.09 26.51
N SER A 282 14.37 -15.04 26.65
CA SER A 282 13.67 -15.66 25.52
C SER A 282 12.88 -14.67 24.65
N TYR A 283 12.45 -13.55 25.24
CA TYR A 283 11.83 -12.45 24.49
C TYR A 283 12.77 -11.90 23.41
N GLU A 284 14.04 -11.67 23.73
CA GLU A 284 15.01 -11.15 22.77
C GLU A 284 15.25 -12.17 21.66
N ILE A 285 15.40 -13.46 22.01
CA ILE A 285 15.62 -14.53 21.03
C ILE A 285 14.48 -14.62 20.01
N LEU A 286 13.22 -14.54 20.46
CA LEU A 286 12.06 -14.60 19.57
C LEU A 286 11.92 -13.32 18.73
N CYS A 287 12.17 -12.15 19.32
CA CYS A 287 12.07 -10.86 18.62
C CYS A 287 13.22 -10.65 17.62
N ALA A 288 14.39 -11.25 17.86
CA ALA A 288 15.56 -11.14 17.01
C ALA A 288 15.36 -11.76 15.63
N LEU A 289 14.46 -12.74 15.49
CA LEU A 289 14.06 -13.33 14.22
C LEU A 289 13.41 -12.24 13.36
N GLY A 290 14.22 -11.47 12.65
CA GLY A 290 13.84 -10.26 11.90
C GLY A 290 12.99 -10.56 10.67
N LYS A 291 12.85 -9.63 9.73
CA LYS A 291 11.92 -9.76 8.58
C LYS A 291 12.43 -10.68 7.45
N ARG A 292 13.73 -10.98 7.42
CA ARG A 292 14.36 -11.81 6.37
C ARG A 292 13.96 -13.27 6.43
N ALA A 293 13.76 -13.82 7.62
CA ALA A 293 13.28 -15.18 7.80
C ALA A 293 11.77 -15.27 7.42
N PRO A 294 11.38 -16.03 6.39
CA PRO A 294 9.97 -16.19 6.04
C PRO A 294 9.21 -16.92 7.16
N ARG A 295 7.97 -16.51 7.44
CA ARG A 295 7.10 -17.18 8.42
C ARG A 295 6.21 -18.18 7.70
N VAL A 296 6.21 -19.40 8.22
CA VAL A 296 5.36 -20.49 7.79
C VAL A 296 4.37 -20.79 8.91
N PHE A 297 3.08 -20.56 8.66
CA PHE A 297 2.02 -20.81 9.65
C PHE A 297 1.40 -22.19 9.40
N ILE A 298 1.38 -23.04 10.44
CA ILE A 298 0.79 -24.37 10.38
C ILE A 298 -0.60 -24.29 10.98
N ASN A 299 -1.66 -24.31 10.16
CA ASN A 299 -3.03 -24.36 10.67
C ASN A 299 -3.45 -25.81 10.91
N LYS A 300 -3.99 -26.14 12.10
CA LYS A 300 -4.49 -27.49 12.40
C LYS A 300 -5.74 -27.75 11.55
N GLY A 301 -5.59 -28.44 10.41
CA GLY A 301 -6.74 -28.97 9.65
C GLY A 301 -6.56 -29.11 8.15
N ARG A 302 -5.62 -28.38 7.53
CA ARG A 302 -5.17 -28.64 6.15
C ARG A 302 -3.66 -28.48 6.11
N ALA A 303 -2.97 -29.61 5.95
CA ALA A 303 -1.64 -29.56 5.34
C ALA A 303 -1.82 -28.88 3.98
N ASP A 304 -0.91 -27.96 3.66
CA ASP A 304 -0.86 -27.18 2.42
C ASP A 304 -1.78 -25.95 2.36
N LEU A 305 -1.31 -24.87 2.98
CA LEU A 305 -1.31 -23.52 2.39
C LEU A 305 -0.38 -22.62 3.20
N VAL A 306 0.87 -22.52 2.73
CA VAL A 306 1.85 -21.55 3.23
C VAL A 306 1.92 -20.44 2.21
N GLU A 307 1.09 -19.42 2.37
CA GLU A 307 1.44 -18.12 1.79
C GLU A 307 2.51 -17.50 2.69
N PRO A 308 3.69 -17.14 2.16
CA PRO A 308 4.60 -16.26 2.88
C PRO A 308 3.83 -14.95 3.11
N SER A 309 3.34 -14.74 4.33
CA SER A 309 2.80 -13.43 4.67
C SER A 309 4.00 -12.47 4.75
N LEU A 310 4.35 -11.85 3.64
CA LEU A 310 5.22 -10.68 3.63
C LEU A 310 4.47 -9.54 4.34
N ARG A 311 4.42 -9.56 5.67
CA ARG A 311 3.84 -8.47 6.45
C ARG A 311 4.92 -7.45 6.83
N ARG A 312 4.81 -6.34 6.10
CA ARG A 312 4.94 -4.94 6.52
C ARG A 312 6.24 -4.55 7.23
N ILE A 313 7.10 -3.92 6.43
CA ILE A 313 7.86 -2.78 6.90
C ILE A 313 6.84 -1.66 7.21
N PHE A 314 6.72 -1.26 8.47
CA PHE A 314 6.13 0.02 8.83
C PHE A 314 7.08 1.07 8.27
N ILE A 315 6.62 1.84 7.30
CA ILE A 315 7.35 2.93 6.68
C ILE A 315 6.42 4.14 6.79
N PRO A 316 6.79 5.18 7.56
CA PRO A 316 6.06 6.43 7.52
C PRO A 316 6.21 7.05 6.13
N ASP A 317 5.19 7.82 5.75
CA ASP A 317 5.06 8.62 4.53
C ASP A 317 4.54 7.88 3.28
N GLU A 318 3.37 8.35 2.82
CA GLU A 318 2.57 7.82 1.71
C GLU A 318 3.32 7.80 0.35
N GLU A 319 4.43 8.53 0.21
CA GLU A 319 5.23 8.58 -1.02
C GLU A 319 5.91 7.24 -1.39
N ARG A 320 6.15 6.32 -0.45
CA ARG A 320 6.80 5.01 -0.76
C ARG A 320 5.84 3.88 -1.09
N SER A 321 4.53 4.09 -0.97
CA SER A 321 3.51 3.08 -1.32
C SER A 321 3.53 2.78 -2.82
N ILE A 322 3.68 3.81 -3.65
CA ILE A 322 3.70 3.70 -5.11
C ILE A 322 4.98 2.96 -5.55
N ALA A 323 6.16 3.40 -5.11
CA ALA A 323 7.43 2.73 -5.42
C ALA A 323 7.46 1.23 -5.06
N ARG A 324 6.73 0.83 -4.01
CA ARG A 324 6.59 -0.58 -3.63
C ARG A 324 5.63 -1.34 -4.54
N ILE A 325 4.48 -0.76 -4.89
CA ILE A 325 3.54 -1.34 -5.85
C ILE A 325 4.20 -1.48 -7.21
N ASP A 326 4.90 -0.44 -7.64
CA ASP A 326 5.74 -0.39 -8.84
C ASP A 326 6.78 -1.51 -8.83
N GLY A 327 7.52 -1.67 -7.74
CA GLY A 327 8.48 -2.75 -7.59
C GLY A 327 7.85 -4.15 -7.64
N ILE A 328 6.64 -4.33 -7.12
CA ILE A 328 5.90 -5.60 -7.20
C ILE A 328 5.44 -5.87 -8.63
N ILE A 329 4.83 -4.88 -9.29
CA ILE A 329 4.30 -5.01 -10.65
C ILE A 329 5.44 -5.23 -11.65
N ARG A 330 6.53 -4.47 -11.53
CA ARG A 330 7.78 -4.64 -12.30
C ARG A 330 8.31 -6.06 -12.14
N ARG A 331 8.45 -6.57 -10.90
CA ARG A 331 8.87 -7.97 -10.66
C ARG A 331 7.91 -8.99 -11.25
N CYS A 332 6.60 -8.74 -11.22
CA CYS A 332 5.62 -9.62 -11.87
C CYS A 332 5.85 -9.68 -13.39
N PHE A 333 6.12 -8.55 -14.04
CA PHE A 333 6.45 -8.52 -15.47
C PHE A 333 7.78 -9.20 -15.76
N GLN A 334 8.84 -8.91 -15.02
CA GLN A 334 10.15 -9.59 -15.14
C GLN A 334 10.00 -11.12 -15.00
N THR A 335 9.26 -11.57 -13.99
CA THR A 335 9.03 -13.00 -13.72
C THR A 335 8.22 -13.65 -14.85
N ARG A 336 7.17 -12.97 -15.34
CA ARG A 336 6.30 -13.52 -16.38
C ARG A 336 6.96 -13.51 -17.76
N ALA A 337 7.76 -12.49 -18.04
CA ALA A 337 8.61 -12.40 -19.24
C ALA A 337 9.81 -13.34 -19.18
N ARG A 338 10.17 -13.86 -17.99
CA ARG A 338 11.39 -14.63 -17.73
C ARG A 338 12.66 -13.92 -18.19
N ASN A 339 12.63 -12.59 -18.21
CA ASN A 339 13.71 -11.72 -18.65
C ASN A 339 13.52 -10.36 -17.98
N GLU A 340 14.56 -9.88 -17.30
CA GLU A 340 14.51 -8.64 -16.53
C GLU A 340 14.34 -7.41 -17.43
N GLU A 341 15.15 -7.32 -18.48
CA GLU A 341 15.12 -6.21 -19.45
C GLU A 341 13.78 -6.11 -20.17
N LEU A 342 13.21 -7.24 -20.60
CA LEU A 342 11.90 -7.27 -21.23
C LEU A 342 10.77 -6.94 -20.24
N GLY A 343 10.87 -7.41 -19.00
CA GLY A 343 9.92 -7.07 -17.94
C GLY A 343 9.93 -5.58 -17.60
N ASP A 344 11.11 -4.98 -17.59
CA ASP A 344 11.30 -3.55 -17.38
C ASP A 344 10.76 -2.73 -18.55
N ALA A 345 11.04 -3.15 -19.78
CA ALA A 345 10.48 -2.52 -20.97
C ALA A 345 8.94 -2.52 -20.94
N ILE A 346 8.33 -3.66 -20.58
CA ILE A 346 6.86 -3.76 -20.42
C ILE A 346 6.36 -2.83 -19.31
N TYR A 347 7.08 -2.78 -18.18
CA TYR A 347 6.72 -1.93 -17.05
C TYR A 347 6.73 -0.44 -17.44
N TYR A 348 7.80 0.04 -18.07
CA TYR A 348 7.92 1.44 -18.46
C TYR A 348 6.93 1.82 -19.58
N GLU A 349 6.79 0.97 -20.61
CA GLU A 349 5.91 1.24 -21.75
C GLU A 349 4.42 1.15 -21.39
N MET A 350 4.02 0.22 -20.52
CA MET A 350 2.60 0.03 -20.19
C MET A 350 2.20 0.65 -18.86
N PHE A 351 3.02 0.53 -17.83
CA PHE A 351 2.64 0.96 -16.48
C PHE A 351 3.00 2.43 -16.24
N GLU A 352 4.25 2.85 -16.46
CA GLU A 352 4.58 4.30 -16.33
C GLU A 352 3.81 5.17 -17.31
N THR A 353 3.51 4.70 -18.53
CA THR A 353 2.74 5.49 -19.50
C THR A 353 1.27 5.68 -19.08
N LEU A 354 0.69 4.71 -18.37
CA LEU A 354 -0.68 4.80 -17.85
C LEU A 354 -0.77 5.52 -16.50
N PHE A 355 0.22 5.34 -15.62
CA PHE A 355 0.18 5.78 -14.23
C PHE A 355 1.13 6.95 -13.91
N GLY A 356 2.06 7.31 -14.81
CA GLY A 356 2.95 8.47 -14.70
C GLY A 356 3.94 8.42 -13.52
N LYS A 357 4.69 9.52 -13.34
CA LYS A 357 5.57 9.76 -12.16
C LYS A 357 4.84 10.38 -10.96
N GLU A 358 3.57 10.79 -11.13
CA GLU A 358 2.72 11.38 -10.09
C GLU A 358 1.28 10.90 -10.25
N ASP A 359 0.45 11.11 -9.20
CA ASP A 359 -0.97 10.74 -9.08
C ASP A 359 -1.88 11.30 -10.20
N ARG A 360 -1.67 10.86 -11.44
CA ARG A 360 -2.54 11.12 -12.56
C ARG A 360 -3.83 10.34 -12.33
N GLN A 361 -4.91 11.08 -12.08
CA GLN A 361 -6.21 10.50 -11.85
C GLN A 361 -6.67 9.77 -13.11
N LEU A 362 -6.67 8.43 -13.07
CA LEU A 362 -7.21 7.63 -14.14
C LEU A 362 -8.73 7.69 -14.11
N GLU A 363 -9.28 8.08 -15.24
CA GLU A 363 -10.71 8.14 -15.47
C GLU A 363 -11.13 7.01 -16.39
N LEU A 364 -12.24 6.36 -16.05
CA LEU A 364 -12.83 5.30 -16.84
C LEU A 364 -14.01 5.88 -17.62
N ARG A 365 -13.99 5.69 -18.94
CA ARG A 365 -15.06 6.12 -19.84
C ARG A 365 -15.79 4.91 -20.41
N SER A 366 -17.10 5.04 -20.58
CA SER A 366 -17.89 4.05 -21.32
C SER A 366 -18.76 4.71 -22.38
N ASP A 367 -19.24 3.90 -23.33
CA ASP A 367 -20.18 4.33 -24.37
C ASP A 367 -19.62 5.48 -25.22
N PHE A 368 -18.31 5.42 -25.50
CA PHE A 368 -17.60 6.49 -26.17
C PHE A 368 -18.02 6.59 -27.64
N ARG A 369 -18.47 7.77 -28.06
CA ARG A 369 -18.81 8.09 -29.44
C ARG A 369 -18.04 9.32 -29.88
N TYR A 370 -17.44 9.24 -31.07
CA TYR A 370 -16.68 10.32 -31.65
C TYR A 370 -17.09 10.50 -33.11
N GLY A 371 -18.01 11.42 -33.35
CA GLY A 371 -18.51 11.75 -34.68
C GLY A 371 -17.77 12.93 -35.26
N ILE A 372 -17.12 12.74 -36.41
CA ILE A 372 -16.45 13.78 -37.18
C ILE A 372 -17.30 14.03 -38.41
N ARG A 373 -17.73 15.28 -38.61
CA ARG A 373 -18.45 15.69 -39.81
C ARG A 373 -17.67 16.78 -40.52
N VAL A 374 -17.23 16.48 -41.73
CA VAL A 374 -16.53 17.41 -42.61
C VAL A 374 -17.51 17.90 -43.68
N VAL A 375 -17.62 19.21 -43.83
CA VAL A 375 -18.46 19.85 -44.86
C VAL A 375 -17.70 20.98 -45.56
N GLU A 376 -18.14 21.28 -46.77
CA GLU A 376 -17.71 22.46 -47.52
C GLU A 376 -18.35 23.73 -46.94
N PHE A 377 -17.64 24.85 -46.98
CA PHE A 377 -18.24 26.16 -46.65
C PHE A 377 -19.20 26.59 -47.76
N VAL A 378 -20.36 27.11 -47.36
CA VAL A 378 -21.35 27.64 -48.30
C VAL A 378 -20.86 28.97 -48.85
N ALA A 379 -21.19 29.28 -50.11
CA ALA A 379 -20.86 30.57 -50.72
C ALA A 379 -21.41 31.73 -49.87
N GLY A 380 -20.54 32.67 -49.50
CA GLY A 380 -20.89 33.82 -48.65
C GLY A 380 -20.81 33.60 -47.14
N GLU A 381 -20.53 32.39 -46.64
CA GLU A 381 -20.37 32.10 -45.20
C GLU A 381 -19.03 32.63 -44.65
N VAL A 382 -17.97 32.58 -45.47
CA VAL A 382 -16.61 33.06 -45.16
C VAL A 382 -15.97 33.64 -46.43
N PRO A 383 -14.89 34.46 -46.32
CA PRO A 383 -14.16 34.95 -47.48
C PRO A 383 -13.73 33.82 -48.43
N ASP A 384 -13.73 34.07 -49.75
CA ASP A 384 -13.49 33.03 -50.76
C ASP A 384 -12.16 32.29 -50.57
N GLN A 385 -11.11 32.99 -50.11
CA GLN A 385 -9.82 32.37 -49.79
C GLN A 385 -9.95 31.32 -48.68
N LEU A 386 -10.65 31.63 -47.59
CA LEU A 386 -10.91 30.69 -46.49
C LEU A 386 -11.79 29.52 -46.93
N ARG A 387 -12.79 29.78 -47.77
CA ARG A 387 -13.69 28.76 -48.33
C ARG A 387 -12.94 27.76 -49.22
N ASN A 388 -11.99 28.25 -50.01
CA ASN A 388 -11.19 27.41 -50.90
C ASN A 388 -10.17 26.56 -50.11
N ASP A 389 -9.58 27.14 -49.07
CA ASP A 389 -8.45 26.53 -48.36
C ASP A 389 -8.86 25.62 -47.20
N TYR A 390 -10.07 25.76 -46.64
CA TYR A 390 -10.50 25.04 -45.44
C TYR A 390 -11.82 24.28 -45.62
N PHE A 391 -11.94 23.15 -44.93
CA PHE A 391 -13.21 22.52 -44.57
C PHE A 391 -13.72 23.03 -43.23
N LYS A 392 -15.03 22.99 -43.06
CA LYS A 392 -15.70 23.12 -41.76
C LYS A 392 -15.82 21.74 -41.13
N VAL A 393 -15.33 21.59 -39.91
CA VAL A 393 -15.33 20.31 -39.20
C VAL A 393 -16.10 20.43 -37.89
N THR A 394 -17.19 19.68 -37.77
CA THR A 394 -17.92 19.52 -36.52
C THR A 394 -17.52 18.20 -35.88
N THR A 395 -17.03 18.26 -34.64
CA THR A 395 -16.69 17.09 -33.83
C THR A 395 -17.69 16.97 -32.69
N ARG A 396 -18.33 15.81 -32.59
CA ARG A 396 -19.23 15.45 -31.49
C ARG A 396 -18.60 14.34 -30.69
N VAL A 397 -18.35 14.59 -29.42
CA VAL A 397 -17.75 13.63 -28.51
C VAL A 397 -18.73 13.33 -27.40
N GLU A 398 -19.04 12.06 -27.20
CA GLU A 398 -19.93 11.60 -26.15
C GLU A 398 -19.27 10.47 -25.36
N TYR A 399 -19.41 10.48 -24.04
CA TYR A 399 -18.97 9.39 -23.17
C TYR A 399 -19.60 9.50 -21.78
N THR A 400 -19.66 8.39 -21.08
CA THR A 400 -20.10 8.33 -19.69
C THR A 400 -18.89 8.25 -18.76
N LYS A 401 -18.85 9.12 -17.74
CA LYS A 401 -17.78 9.17 -16.73
C LYS A 401 -18.33 9.56 -15.35
N ALA A 402 -17.54 9.35 -14.31
CA ALA A 402 -17.80 9.98 -13.02
C ALA A 402 -17.47 11.48 -13.08
N ILE A 403 -18.43 12.35 -12.73
CA ILE A 403 -18.21 13.80 -12.70
C ILE A 403 -17.38 14.16 -11.46
N ARG A 404 -16.22 14.81 -11.66
CA ARG A 404 -15.28 15.15 -10.57
C ARG A 404 -15.15 16.65 -10.34
N ASN A 405 -15.37 17.45 -11.37
CA ASN A 405 -15.21 18.90 -11.31
C ASN A 405 -16.55 19.56 -11.63
N PRO A 406 -17.06 20.46 -10.78
CA PRO A 406 -18.26 21.23 -11.09
C PRO A 406 -17.98 22.34 -12.12
N VAL A 407 -16.69 22.66 -12.32
CA VAL A 407 -16.17 23.60 -13.31
C VAL A 407 -14.96 22.97 -13.98
N PHE A 408 -14.99 22.85 -15.29
CA PHE A 408 -13.95 22.22 -16.11
C PHE A 408 -13.71 23.03 -17.38
N MET A 409 -12.66 22.71 -18.14
CA MET A 409 -12.32 23.41 -19.37
C MET A 409 -12.21 22.47 -20.57
N ILE A 410 -12.43 23.03 -21.75
CA ILE A 410 -12.07 22.45 -23.05
C ILE A 410 -10.89 23.27 -23.58
N GLY A 411 -9.75 22.61 -23.77
CA GLY A 411 -8.50 23.25 -24.21
C GLY A 411 -8.26 23.12 -25.71
N CYS A 412 -7.83 24.20 -26.34
CA CYS A 412 -7.36 24.26 -27.72
C CYS A 412 -5.89 24.68 -27.73
N ALA A 413 -5.01 23.73 -28.07
CA ALA A 413 -3.57 23.89 -28.19
C ALA A 413 -3.19 24.21 -29.63
N LEU A 414 -2.12 24.99 -29.81
CA LEU A 414 -1.54 25.31 -31.12
C LEU A 414 -0.28 24.49 -31.43
N ASP A 415 0.30 23.87 -30.43
CA ASP A 415 1.51 23.07 -30.52
C ASP A 415 1.54 21.98 -29.43
N ASN A 416 2.55 21.11 -29.51
CA ASN A 416 2.67 19.98 -28.59
C ASN A 416 2.98 20.39 -27.15
N GLU A 417 3.61 21.56 -26.94
CA GLU A 417 3.90 22.07 -25.60
C GLU A 417 2.61 22.48 -24.89
N GLN A 418 1.76 23.25 -25.56
CA GLN A 418 0.42 23.58 -25.05
C GLN A 418 -0.45 22.34 -24.87
N LEU A 419 -0.37 21.38 -25.79
CA LEU A 419 -1.12 20.13 -25.68
C LEU A 419 -0.68 19.34 -24.44
N ALA A 420 0.63 19.22 -24.20
CA ALA A 420 1.18 18.57 -23.00
C ALA A 420 0.70 19.27 -21.72
N ALA A 421 0.69 20.61 -21.71
CA ALA A 421 0.18 21.38 -20.58
C ALA A 421 -1.30 21.04 -20.27
N PHE A 422 -2.16 20.81 -21.27
CA PHE A 422 -3.54 20.37 -21.06
C PHE A 422 -3.68 18.92 -20.59
N PHE A 423 -2.69 18.06 -20.82
CA PHE A 423 -2.67 16.70 -20.27
C PHE A 423 -2.41 16.69 -18.76
N GLU A 424 -1.66 17.68 -18.26
CA GLU A 424 -1.33 17.83 -16.84
C GLU A 424 -2.46 18.50 -16.02
N ASP A 425 -3.33 19.28 -16.66
CA ASP A 425 -4.43 19.96 -15.95
C ASP A 425 -5.60 19.02 -15.64
N LYS A 426 -5.83 18.74 -14.35
CA LYS A 426 -6.93 17.90 -13.85
C LYS A 426 -8.32 18.46 -14.15
N ARG A 427 -8.45 19.74 -14.52
CA ARG A 427 -9.72 20.38 -14.89
C ARG A 427 -9.96 20.40 -16.40
N CYS A 428 -8.99 20.00 -17.22
CA CYS A 428 -9.19 19.89 -18.65
C CYS A 428 -9.95 18.59 -18.96
N GLU A 429 -11.13 18.71 -19.58
CA GLU A 429 -12.01 17.58 -19.90
C GLU A 429 -11.74 17.05 -21.32
N TYR A 430 -11.51 17.96 -22.26
CA TYR A 430 -11.24 17.66 -23.66
C TYR A 430 -10.13 18.56 -24.20
N ARG A 431 -9.28 18.00 -25.07
CA ARG A 431 -8.15 18.69 -25.70
C ARG A 431 -8.29 18.64 -27.21
N TRP A 432 -7.98 19.74 -27.85
CA TRP A 432 -7.88 19.84 -29.30
C TRP A 432 -6.52 20.41 -29.69
N LEU A 433 -5.87 19.84 -30.70
CA LEU A 433 -4.68 20.42 -31.30
C LEU A 433 -5.08 21.06 -32.64
N LEU A 434 -5.08 22.40 -32.67
CA LEU A 434 -5.38 23.17 -33.85
C LEU A 434 -4.07 23.38 -34.63
N ASN A 435 -3.95 22.68 -35.76
CA ASN A 435 -2.73 22.75 -36.58
C ASN A 435 -2.45 24.19 -37.05
N ARG A 436 -1.24 24.71 -36.77
CA ARG A 436 -0.73 25.96 -37.32
C ARG A 436 -0.54 25.86 -38.84
N GLY A 437 -1.60 26.13 -39.61
CA GLY A 437 -1.43 26.88 -40.85
C GLY A 437 -1.38 28.36 -40.48
N GLU A 438 -0.58 29.18 -41.15
CA GLU A 438 -0.25 30.58 -40.83
C GLU A 438 -1.45 31.57 -40.68
N ALA A 439 -2.70 31.10 -40.67
CA ALA A 439 -3.92 31.91 -40.69
C ALA A 439 -4.97 31.59 -39.61
N LEU A 440 -4.80 30.54 -38.78
CA LEU A 440 -5.81 30.16 -37.78
C LEU A 440 -5.58 30.85 -36.42
N VAL A 441 -6.65 31.46 -35.90
CA VAL A 441 -6.69 32.15 -34.61
C VAL A 441 -7.69 31.38 -33.72
N PRO A 442 -7.26 30.75 -32.60
CA PRO A 442 -8.13 29.92 -31.77
C PRO A 442 -9.46 30.55 -31.38
N GLU A 443 -9.46 31.83 -30.99
CA GLU A 443 -10.63 32.58 -30.56
C GLU A 443 -11.72 32.68 -31.64
N ARG A 444 -11.32 32.59 -32.91
CA ARG A 444 -12.21 32.67 -34.07
C ARG A 444 -12.50 31.30 -34.66
N ASP A 445 -11.51 30.42 -34.68
CA ASP A 445 -11.50 29.21 -35.50
C ASP A 445 -11.67 27.91 -34.67
N PHE A 446 -11.81 28.02 -33.36
CA PHE A 446 -12.20 26.95 -32.45
C PHE A 446 -13.41 27.40 -31.62
N ARG A 447 -14.58 26.80 -31.89
CA ARG A 447 -15.82 27.13 -31.19
C ARG A 447 -16.39 25.90 -30.49
N VAL A 448 -16.66 26.01 -29.20
CA VAL A 448 -17.48 25.03 -28.46
C VAL A 448 -18.93 25.46 -28.62
N ASN A 449 -19.73 24.68 -29.38
CA ASN A 449 -21.12 25.03 -29.67
C ASN A 449 -22.03 24.77 -28.46
N HIS A 450 -21.88 23.60 -27.84
CA HIS A 450 -22.58 23.25 -26.61
C HIS A 450 -21.82 22.16 -25.85
N VAL A 451 -22.03 22.15 -24.54
CA VAL A 451 -21.59 21.09 -23.63
C VAL A 451 -22.81 20.64 -22.85
N ARG A 452 -23.09 19.34 -22.86
CA ARG A 452 -24.20 18.76 -22.10
C ARG A 452 -23.72 17.69 -21.14
N ILE A 453 -24.37 17.62 -19.98
CA ILE A 453 -24.22 16.51 -19.04
C ILE A 453 -25.63 15.97 -18.74
N ASP A 454 -25.86 14.69 -19.04
CA ASP A 454 -27.16 14.04 -18.92
C ASP A 454 -28.28 14.80 -19.66
N ARG A 455 -27.97 15.25 -20.88
CA ARG A 455 -28.85 16.06 -21.75
C ARG A 455 -29.19 17.47 -21.23
N GLN A 456 -28.56 17.92 -20.15
CA GLN A 456 -28.70 19.29 -19.66
C GLN A 456 -27.55 20.15 -20.18
N ASP A 457 -27.86 21.31 -20.76
CA ASP A 457 -26.86 22.26 -21.23
C ASP A 457 -26.07 22.84 -20.05
N ILE A 458 -24.74 22.81 -20.16
CA ILE A 458 -23.81 23.37 -19.20
C ILE A 458 -23.32 24.72 -19.73
N PRO A 459 -23.50 25.82 -18.97
CA PRO A 459 -23.17 27.14 -19.48
C PRO A 459 -21.65 27.31 -19.62
N LEU A 460 -21.28 28.04 -20.66
CA LEU A 460 -19.92 28.55 -20.85
C LEU A 460 -19.75 29.75 -19.91
N ILE A 461 -18.82 29.64 -18.97
CA ILE A 461 -18.57 30.64 -17.93
C ILE A 461 -17.69 31.76 -18.49
N ARG A 462 -16.60 31.39 -19.17
CA ARG A 462 -15.63 32.32 -19.74
C ARG A 462 -14.70 31.64 -20.74
N THR A 463 -14.04 32.44 -21.56
CA THR A 463 -12.97 32.00 -22.46
C THR A 463 -11.70 32.79 -22.19
N GLU A 464 -10.55 32.12 -22.17
CA GLU A 464 -9.26 32.74 -21.83
C GLU A 464 -8.19 32.29 -22.84
N ASN A 465 -7.39 33.22 -23.34
CA ASN A 465 -6.15 32.88 -24.05
C ASN A 465 -4.98 33.00 -23.06
N THR A 466 -4.25 31.91 -22.86
CA THR A 466 -3.16 31.81 -21.90
C THR A 466 -1.90 31.29 -22.59
N PRO A 467 -0.70 31.42 -21.98
CA PRO A 467 0.50 30.78 -22.51
C PRO A 467 0.35 29.26 -22.72
N ARG A 468 -0.55 28.60 -21.97
CA ARG A 468 -0.86 27.17 -22.08
C ARG A 468 -1.82 26.82 -23.23
N GLY A 469 -2.34 27.81 -23.95
CA GLY A 469 -3.33 27.66 -25.01
C GLY A 469 -4.68 28.33 -24.71
N TYR A 470 -5.61 28.23 -25.65
CA TYR A 470 -6.95 28.79 -25.55
C TYR A 470 -7.88 27.86 -24.76
N GLN A 471 -8.65 28.41 -23.81
CA GLN A 471 -9.42 27.67 -22.84
C GLN A 471 -10.88 28.12 -22.85
N VAL A 472 -11.81 27.17 -22.95
CA VAL A 472 -13.24 27.41 -22.80
C VAL A 472 -13.72 26.77 -21.51
N TRP A 473 -14.05 27.59 -20.51
CA TRP A 473 -14.48 27.14 -19.19
C TRP A 473 -15.99 26.93 -19.15
N CYS A 474 -16.40 25.75 -18.70
CA CYS A 474 -17.78 25.32 -18.57
C CYS A 474 -18.07 24.89 -17.13
N GLY A 475 -19.27 25.13 -16.64
CA GLY A 475 -19.67 24.62 -15.32
C GLY A 475 -20.97 25.22 -14.82
N SER A 476 -21.57 24.58 -13.82
CA SER A 476 -22.74 25.12 -13.13
C SER A 476 -22.75 24.66 -11.67
N ASP A 477 -23.47 25.39 -10.82
CA ASP A 477 -23.64 24.97 -9.42
C ASP A 477 -24.41 23.64 -9.29
N ASP A 478 -25.28 23.32 -10.25
CA ASP A 478 -26.01 22.05 -10.25
C ASP A 478 -25.08 20.83 -10.46
N LEU A 479 -23.93 21.01 -11.10
CA LEU A 479 -22.93 19.95 -11.21
C LEU A 479 -22.34 19.53 -9.86
N LYS A 480 -22.38 20.40 -8.83
CA LYS A 480 -21.96 20.03 -7.46
C LYS A 480 -22.80 18.87 -6.92
N LYS A 481 -24.09 18.78 -7.29
CA LYS A 481 -25.00 17.68 -6.88
C LYS A 481 -24.68 16.35 -7.58
N LYS A 482 -23.93 16.40 -8.69
CA LYS A 482 -23.52 15.23 -9.50
C LYS A 482 -22.09 14.77 -9.23
N LEU A 483 -21.37 15.40 -8.30
CA LEU A 483 -20.01 14.99 -7.96
C LEU A 483 -19.96 13.52 -7.53
N ASN A 484 -18.97 12.81 -8.06
CA ASN A 484 -18.72 11.38 -7.86
C ASN A 484 -19.84 10.45 -8.37
N ARG A 485 -20.78 10.96 -9.18
CA ARG A 485 -21.81 10.17 -9.87
C ARG A 485 -21.50 10.06 -11.36
N GLN A 486 -21.98 8.99 -11.99
CA GLN A 486 -21.89 8.83 -13.44
C GLN A 486 -22.76 9.89 -14.14
N GLY A 487 -22.22 10.50 -15.18
CA GLY A 487 -22.92 11.42 -16.06
C GLY A 487 -22.47 11.24 -17.51
N ARG A 488 -23.41 11.34 -18.45
CA ARG A 488 -23.14 11.31 -19.89
C ARG A 488 -22.74 12.70 -20.35
N VAL A 489 -21.47 12.86 -20.70
CA VAL A 489 -20.89 14.10 -21.24
C VAL A 489 -21.06 14.09 -22.75
N GLU A 490 -21.52 15.21 -23.30
CA GLU A 490 -21.61 15.46 -24.75
C GLU A 490 -20.97 16.82 -25.03
N ILE A 491 -20.04 16.86 -25.98
CA ILE A 491 -19.30 18.07 -26.36
C ILE A 491 -19.37 18.20 -27.88
N GLU A 492 -19.85 19.34 -28.37
CA GLU A 492 -19.81 19.68 -29.79
C GLU A 492 -18.85 20.84 -30.03
N ILE A 493 -17.88 20.60 -30.91
CA ILE A 493 -16.84 21.56 -31.28
C ILE A 493 -16.88 21.77 -32.79
N GLU A 494 -16.83 23.02 -33.21
CA GLU A 494 -16.67 23.43 -34.60
C GLU A 494 -15.28 24.03 -34.82
N THR A 495 -14.58 23.53 -35.84
CA THR A 495 -13.24 23.99 -36.21
C THR A 495 -13.08 24.11 -37.72
N LYS A 496 -11.97 24.71 -38.14
CA LYS A 496 -11.53 24.76 -39.54
C LYS A 496 -10.37 23.81 -39.77
N LYS A 497 -10.41 23.07 -40.89
CA LYS A 497 -9.36 22.11 -41.26
C LYS A 497 -8.85 22.42 -42.67
N LEU A 498 -7.56 22.68 -42.81
CA LEU A 498 -6.95 22.99 -44.10
C LEU A 498 -7.12 21.81 -45.07
N LYS A 499 -7.61 22.04 -46.30
CA LYS A 499 -7.88 20.99 -47.27
C LYS A 499 -6.61 20.25 -47.71
N SER A 500 -5.48 20.96 -47.79
CA SER A 500 -4.17 20.36 -48.10
C SER A 500 -3.70 19.37 -47.02
N ASN A 501 -4.22 19.47 -45.79
CA ASN A 501 -3.97 18.51 -44.73
C ASN A 501 -4.97 17.35 -44.82
N LYS A 502 -4.55 16.29 -45.49
CA LYS A 502 -5.36 15.12 -45.83
C LYS A 502 -5.50 14.06 -44.74
N LEU A 503 -5.30 14.46 -43.47
CA LEU A 503 -5.40 13.56 -42.32
C LEU A 503 -6.24 14.15 -41.18
N PHE A 504 -6.94 13.29 -40.46
CA PHE A 504 -7.66 13.64 -39.24
C PHE A 504 -7.51 12.50 -38.23
N SER A 505 -6.97 12.79 -37.06
CA SER A 505 -6.68 11.78 -36.04
C SER A 505 -7.56 11.96 -34.81
N ALA A 506 -8.11 10.86 -34.32
CA ALA A 506 -8.82 10.79 -33.05
C ALA A 506 -8.09 9.82 -32.12
N HIS A 507 -7.76 10.28 -30.91
CA HIS A 507 -6.98 9.54 -29.93
C HIS A 507 -7.78 9.34 -28.65
N LEU A 508 -7.67 8.14 -28.09
CA LEU A 508 -8.20 7.81 -26.78
C LEU A 508 -7.13 8.07 -25.72
N VAL A 509 -7.44 8.98 -24.82
CA VAL A 509 -6.54 9.43 -23.75
C VAL A 509 -6.81 8.74 -22.42
N TYR A 510 -7.95 8.04 -22.31
CA TYR A 510 -8.39 7.35 -21.09
C TYR A 510 -8.84 5.92 -21.40
N PRO A 511 -8.73 4.99 -20.43
CA PRO A 511 -9.33 3.66 -20.55
C PRO A 511 -10.82 3.75 -20.89
N THR A 512 -11.20 3.14 -22.00
CA THR A 512 -12.53 3.28 -22.59
C THR A 512 -13.16 1.92 -22.82
N ARG A 513 -14.42 1.77 -22.40
CA ARG A 513 -15.22 0.56 -22.62
C ARG A 513 -16.28 0.79 -23.69
N GLY A 514 -16.14 0.08 -24.81
CA GLY A 514 -16.95 0.31 -26.01
C GLY A 514 -16.63 1.63 -26.71
N MET A 515 -16.65 1.61 -28.04
CA MET A 515 -16.24 2.76 -28.84
C MET A 515 -16.96 2.75 -30.20
N GLU A 516 -17.39 3.93 -30.64
CA GLU A 516 -17.84 4.18 -32.00
C GLU A 516 -17.19 5.47 -32.51
N ILE A 517 -16.33 5.38 -33.53
CA ILE A 517 -15.71 6.56 -34.17
C ILE A 517 -16.20 6.61 -35.61
N SER A 518 -16.85 7.71 -36.00
CA SER A 518 -17.37 7.89 -37.34
C SER A 518 -16.77 9.13 -38.01
N PHE A 519 -16.47 9.01 -39.29
CA PHE A 519 -15.99 10.09 -40.14
C PHE A 519 -16.95 10.25 -41.32
N HIS A 520 -17.69 11.35 -41.33
CA HIS A 520 -18.69 11.71 -42.33
C HIS A 520 -18.16 12.82 -43.24
N TYR A 521 -18.21 12.60 -44.54
CA TYR A 521 -17.66 13.48 -45.58
C TYR A 521 -18.58 13.60 -46.80
N GLU A 522 -19.87 13.26 -46.64
CA GLU A 522 -20.89 13.40 -47.68
C GLU A 522 -20.98 14.85 -48.18
N GLY A 523 -21.05 15.02 -49.51
CA GLY A 523 -21.15 16.34 -50.15
C GLY A 523 -19.83 17.12 -50.24
N THR A 524 -18.69 16.51 -49.90
CA THR A 524 -17.35 17.11 -50.06
C THR A 524 -16.62 16.56 -51.28
N ASN A 525 -15.49 17.19 -51.63
CA ASN A 525 -14.55 16.66 -52.63
C ASN A 525 -13.57 15.61 -52.08
N ILE A 526 -13.88 14.97 -50.95
CA ILE A 526 -13.04 13.92 -50.35
C ILE A 526 -13.31 12.56 -51.01
N LYS A 527 -12.25 11.83 -51.37
CA LYS A 527 -12.29 10.45 -51.90
C LYS A 527 -11.29 9.54 -51.19
N ASN A 528 -11.40 8.23 -51.42
CA ASN A 528 -10.44 7.21 -50.97
C ASN A 528 -10.11 7.27 -49.46
N VAL A 529 -11.11 7.51 -48.62
CA VAL A 529 -10.92 7.57 -47.16
C VAL A 529 -10.46 6.21 -46.64
N ARG A 530 -9.31 6.20 -45.97
CA ARG A 530 -8.70 5.05 -45.30
C ARG A 530 -8.58 5.34 -43.82
N ASP A 531 -8.94 4.38 -43.00
CA ASP A 531 -8.69 4.37 -41.56
C ASP A 531 -7.40 3.63 -41.25
N VAL A 532 -6.50 4.30 -40.53
CA VAL A 532 -5.27 3.72 -39.98
C VAL A 532 -5.44 3.70 -38.47
N GLY A 533 -5.95 2.57 -37.96
CA GLY A 533 -6.24 2.36 -36.54
C GLY A 533 -5.10 1.65 -35.81
N PHE A 534 -4.90 2.04 -34.55
CA PHE A 534 -4.04 1.35 -33.59
C PHE A 534 -4.82 1.26 -32.28
N PHE A 535 -5.09 0.03 -31.84
CA PHE A 535 -5.93 -0.19 -30.67
C PHE A 535 -5.22 -1.18 -29.74
N ALA A 536 -5.08 -0.81 -28.47
CA ALA A 536 -4.50 -1.62 -27.43
C ALA A 536 -5.61 -2.20 -26.54
N GLY A 537 -5.64 -3.53 -26.39
CA GLY A 537 -6.67 -4.23 -25.63
C GLY A 537 -6.61 -5.75 -25.83
N LYS A 538 -7.46 -6.48 -25.11
CA LYS A 538 -7.52 -7.96 -25.21
C LYS A 538 -8.05 -8.42 -26.59
N HIS A 539 -8.95 -7.66 -27.20
CA HIS A 539 -9.55 -7.91 -28.52
C HIS A 539 -9.74 -6.60 -29.29
N PRO A 540 -8.67 -5.94 -29.75
CA PRO A 540 -8.72 -4.54 -30.17
C PRO A 540 -9.05 -4.37 -31.66
N TYR A 541 -9.96 -5.18 -32.21
CA TYR A 541 -10.26 -5.18 -33.65
C TYR A 541 -11.65 -4.59 -33.90
N PRO A 542 -11.77 -3.29 -34.24
CA PRO A 542 -13.08 -2.69 -34.53
C PRO A 542 -13.69 -3.27 -35.80
N GLU A 543 -15.01 -3.43 -35.79
CA GLU A 543 -15.80 -3.63 -36.99
C GLU A 543 -15.83 -2.32 -37.79
N VAL A 544 -15.44 -2.37 -39.08
CA VAL A 544 -15.39 -1.19 -39.93
C VAL A 544 -16.47 -1.23 -40.99
N THR A 545 -17.40 -0.29 -40.91
CA THR A 545 -18.48 -0.09 -41.89
C THR A 545 -18.16 1.10 -42.78
N ARG A 546 -18.24 0.92 -44.11
CA ARG A 546 -17.93 1.97 -45.10
C ARG A 546 -19.12 2.21 -46.01
N GLU A 547 -19.56 3.46 -46.06
CA GLU A 547 -20.54 3.94 -47.04
C GLU A 547 -19.81 4.84 -48.04
N LYS A 548 -19.65 4.34 -49.26
CA LYS A 548 -18.84 5.01 -50.30
C LYS A 548 -19.35 6.43 -50.57
N GLY A 549 -18.46 7.40 -50.38
CA GLY A 549 -18.77 8.83 -50.59
C GLY A 549 -19.56 9.48 -49.45
N LYS A 550 -19.82 8.75 -48.36
CA LYS A 550 -20.59 9.25 -47.21
C LYS A 550 -19.83 9.17 -45.90
N SER A 551 -19.40 7.98 -45.50
CA SER A 551 -18.77 7.80 -44.18
C SER A 551 -17.95 6.53 -44.00
N VAL A 552 -17.06 6.56 -43.01
CA VAL A 552 -16.38 5.40 -42.44
C VAL A 552 -16.66 5.36 -40.94
N THR A 553 -17.10 4.21 -40.43
CA THR A 553 -17.42 4.03 -39.00
C THR A 553 -16.68 2.82 -38.43
N LEU A 554 -15.98 3.01 -37.33
CA LEU A 554 -15.28 1.97 -36.57
C LEU A 554 -16.02 1.73 -35.27
N LYS A 555 -16.36 0.47 -34.97
CA LYS A 555 -17.14 0.10 -33.79
C LYS A 555 -16.53 -1.05 -33.01
N LEU A 556 -16.51 -0.91 -31.69
CA LEU A 556 -16.16 -1.95 -30.73
C LEU A 556 -17.31 -2.18 -29.77
N ASP A 557 -17.49 -3.44 -29.37
CA ASP A 557 -18.58 -3.84 -28.49
C ASP A 557 -18.48 -3.18 -27.10
N GLY A 558 -19.63 -3.02 -26.43
CA GLY A 558 -19.73 -2.34 -25.13
C GLY A 558 -19.07 -3.06 -23.95
N ARG A 559 -18.48 -4.25 -24.15
CA ARG A 559 -17.75 -5.01 -23.12
C ARG A 559 -16.24 -4.97 -23.33
N THR A 560 -15.79 -4.63 -24.54
CA THR A 560 -14.36 -4.56 -24.89
C THR A 560 -13.71 -3.30 -24.32
N TRP A 561 -12.55 -3.53 -23.71
CA TRP A 561 -11.69 -2.49 -23.15
C TRP A 561 -10.63 -2.06 -24.15
N ILE A 562 -10.46 -0.75 -24.26
CA ILE A 562 -9.46 -0.09 -25.07
C ILE A 562 -8.63 0.79 -24.15
N PHE A 563 -7.32 0.62 -24.20
CA PHE A 563 -6.39 1.36 -23.34
C PHE A 563 -5.97 2.70 -23.97
N PRO A 564 -5.53 3.68 -23.15
CA PRO A 564 -4.81 4.86 -23.63
C PRO A 564 -3.68 4.47 -24.57
N THR A 565 -3.30 5.36 -25.48
CA THR A 565 -2.45 5.11 -26.66
C THR A 565 -3.14 4.40 -27.82
N SER A 566 -4.48 4.27 -27.78
CA SER A 566 -5.28 3.83 -28.93
C SER A 566 -5.82 5.03 -29.72
N GLY A 567 -6.07 4.84 -31.01
CA GLY A 567 -6.62 5.88 -31.87
C GLY A 567 -6.80 5.42 -33.31
N VAL A 568 -7.33 6.33 -34.13
CA VAL A 568 -7.48 6.15 -35.57
C VAL A 568 -7.13 7.43 -36.28
N THR A 569 -6.38 7.32 -37.37
CA THR A 569 -6.16 8.40 -38.32
C THR A 569 -6.89 8.10 -39.61
N PHE A 570 -7.83 8.97 -39.97
CA PHE A 570 -8.45 8.96 -41.28
C PHE A 570 -7.54 9.72 -42.26
N VAL A 571 -7.20 9.07 -43.36
CA VAL A 571 -6.38 9.63 -44.44
C VAL A 571 -7.20 9.57 -45.72
N TRP A 572 -7.17 10.63 -46.53
CA TRP A 572 -7.98 10.70 -47.74
C TRP A 572 -7.27 11.38 -48.90
N ASP A 573 -7.90 11.37 -50.07
CA ASP A 573 -7.52 12.14 -51.24
C ASP A 573 -8.57 13.21 -51.55
N LEU A 574 -8.17 14.26 -52.26
CA LEU A 574 -9.10 15.25 -52.82
C LEU A 574 -9.33 14.94 -54.30
N GLN A 575 -10.53 15.24 -54.78
CA GLN A 575 -10.89 15.12 -56.20
C GLN A 575 -10.06 16.01 -57.12
#